data_AF-A0A6J6BPT9-F1
#
_entry.id   AF-A0A6J6BPT9-F1
#
_cell.length_a   1.000
_cell.length_b   1.000
_cell.length_c   1.000
_cell.angle_alpha   90.00
_cell.angle_beta   90.00
_cell.angle_gamma   90.00
#
_symmetry.space_group_name_H-M   'P 1'
#
loop_
_entity.id
_entity.type
_entity.pdbx_description
1 polymer ?
#
loop_
_entity_poly.entity_id
_entity_poly.type
_entity_poly.pdbx_seq_one_letter_code
_entity_poly.pdbx_strand_id
1 'polypeptide(L)'
;MAVLHQIPLVFYGENEAEYGNPIGDADSAKRSWKYFSAPEKSSIHLGGTSIKDLTTDFGLEDVDLDPYLPANPAGLEKLGIEVHYLGYYVKWHPQSCYYYSVEHGGFEASPERTPGTYSKYNSIDDRIDDFHYYTTFIKYGIGRATYDAAQEIRSGDINREEGVALVQRFDGEYPTRFSDEILTYLSIPEKEFPQASKMFEQPIMDLNYFNNLADSFRSPHLWSYNNDQWSLRYQVK
;
A
#
# COMPACT_ATOMS: atom_id res chain seq x y z
N MET A 1 -7.08 12.07 14.44
CA MET A 1 -8.35 12.75 14.09
C MET A 1 -9.51 12.45 15.03
N ALA A 2 -9.94 11.19 15.22
CA ALA A 2 -11.11 10.88 16.05
C ALA A 2 -11.04 11.44 17.49
N VAL A 3 -9.89 11.32 18.15
CA VAL A 3 -9.64 11.93 19.48
C VAL A 3 -9.79 13.46 19.45
N LEU A 4 -9.25 14.12 18.42
CA LEU A 4 -9.29 15.59 18.29
C LEU A 4 -10.72 16.11 18.11
N HIS A 5 -11.53 15.38 17.33
CA HIS A 5 -12.92 15.75 17.03
C HIS A 5 -13.95 15.07 17.92
N GLN A 6 -13.51 14.31 18.93
CA GLN A 6 -14.38 13.58 19.87
C GLN A 6 -15.38 12.67 19.15
N ILE A 7 -14.91 11.94 18.14
CA ILE A 7 -15.72 10.98 17.38
C ILE A 7 -15.61 9.61 18.07
N PRO A 8 -16.68 9.10 18.70
CA PRO A 8 -16.62 7.88 19.52
C PRO A 8 -16.61 6.59 18.68
N LEU A 9 -17.02 6.65 17.41
CA LEU A 9 -17.16 5.47 16.57
C LEU A 9 -16.54 5.71 15.20
N VAL A 10 -15.65 4.81 14.79
CA VAL A 10 -14.98 4.82 13.49
C VAL A 10 -15.19 3.47 12.83
N PHE A 11 -15.50 3.49 11.53
CA PHE A 11 -15.53 2.30 10.71
C PHE A 11 -14.35 2.29 9.75
N TYR A 12 -13.56 1.22 9.79
CA TYR A 12 -12.68 0.82 8.70
C TYR A 12 -13.47 -0.04 7.71
N GLY A 13 -13.02 -0.10 6.46
CA GLY A 13 -13.68 -0.87 5.42
C GLY A 13 -13.54 -2.37 5.63
N GLU A 14 -12.49 -2.94 5.06
CA GLU A 14 -12.21 -4.37 5.06
C GLU A 14 -11.40 -4.83 6.26
N ASN A 15 -11.61 -6.09 6.65
CA ASN A 15 -10.81 -6.74 7.67
C ASN A 15 -9.54 -7.32 7.02
N GLU A 16 -8.39 -7.08 7.63
CA GLU A 16 -7.10 -7.53 7.13
C GLU A 16 -6.94 -9.06 7.09
N ALA A 17 -7.83 -9.80 7.77
CA ALA A 17 -7.93 -11.26 7.67
C ALA A 17 -8.19 -11.73 6.22
N GLU A 18 -8.81 -10.89 5.37
CA GLU A 18 -9.01 -11.14 3.94
C GLU A 18 -7.70 -11.20 3.13
N TYR A 19 -6.60 -10.69 3.72
CA TYR A 19 -5.28 -10.54 3.09
C TYR A 19 -4.18 -11.35 3.79
N GLY A 20 -4.56 -12.41 4.51
CA GLY A 20 -3.61 -13.37 5.08
C GLY A 20 -3.22 -13.12 6.53
N ASN A 21 -3.90 -12.19 7.24
CA ASN A 21 -3.82 -12.10 8.69
C ASN A 21 -4.57 -13.27 9.37
N PRO A 22 -4.32 -13.55 10.67
CA PRO A 22 -4.97 -14.64 11.37
C PRO A 22 -6.50 -14.58 11.27
N ILE A 23 -7.13 -15.70 10.90
CA ILE A 23 -8.59 -15.76 10.69
C ILE A 23 -9.39 -15.39 11.95
N GLY A 24 -8.83 -15.61 13.15
CA GLY A 24 -9.45 -15.22 14.42
C GLY A 24 -9.63 -13.71 14.59
N ASP A 25 -8.94 -12.87 13.81
CA ASP A 25 -9.16 -11.43 13.78
C ASP A 25 -10.52 -11.06 13.14
N ALA A 26 -11.17 -12.01 12.47
CA ALA A 26 -12.52 -11.85 11.93
C ALA A 26 -13.64 -12.21 12.94
N ASP A 27 -13.30 -12.77 14.12
CA ASP A 27 -14.31 -13.19 15.11
C ASP A 27 -15.00 -12.00 15.80
N SER A 28 -14.41 -10.81 15.71
CA SER A 28 -14.91 -9.57 16.28
C SER A 28 -14.95 -8.46 15.23
N ALA A 29 -15.97 -7.61 15.29
CA ALA A 29 -16.00 -6.38 14.53
C ALA A 29 -14.93 -5.38 14.98
N LYS A 30 -14.50 -5.45 16.26
CA LYS A 30 -13.68 -4.42 16.90
C LYS A 30 -12.20 -4.62 16.59
N ARG A 31 -11.57 -3.58 16.04
CA ARG A 31 -10.12 -3.53 15.82
C ARG A 31 -9.39 -3.24 17.13
N SER A 32 -8.34 -3.99 17.40
CA SER A 32 -7.45 -3.74 18.54
C SER A 32 -6.76 -2.37 18.41
N TRP A 33 -6.77 -1.59 19.50
CA TRP A 33 -6.14 -0.28 19.56
C TRP A 33 -4.64 -0.30 19.23
N LYS A 34 -3.98 -1.44 19.43
CA LYS A 34 -2.55 -1.63 19.14
C LYS A 34 -2.17 -1.34 17.70
N TYR A 35 -3.13 -1.36 16.77
CA TYR A 35 -2.89 -1.10 15.35
C TYR A 35 -2.96 0.39 14.98
N PHE A 36 -3.54 1.24 15.83
CA PHE A 36 -3.78 2.66 15.53
C PHE A 36 -3.42 3.59 16.69
N SER A 37 -2.78 3.07 17.74
CA SER A 37 -2.28 3.85 18.86
C SER A 37 -0.99 3.27 19.41
N ALA A 38 -0.14 4.16 19.91
CA ALA A 38 1.12 3.80 20.55
C ALA A 38 1.29 4.63 21.84
N PRO A 39 1.76 4.02 22.94
CA PRO A 39 1.93 4.74 24.21
C PRO A 39 3.10 5.73 24.17
N GLU A 40 4.18 5.41 23.45
CA GLU A 40 5.42 6.19 23.45
C GLU A 40 5.95 6.42 22.03
N LYS A 41 6.28 7.68 21.70
CA LYS A 41 6.84 8.07 20.40
C LYS A 41 8.17 7.37 20.08
N SER A 42 8.97 7.07 21.10
CA SER A 42 10.30 6.43 20.99
C SER A 42 10.28 5.02 20.40
N SER A 43 9.13 4.32 20.51
CA SER A 43 8.96 2.96 19.98
C SER A 43 8.54 2.93 18.50
N ILE A 44 8.26 4.09 17.92
CA ILE A 44 7.64 4.21 16.60
C ILE A 44 8.72 4.24 15.51
N HIS A 45 8.44 3.52 14.44
CA HIS A 45 9.23 3.52 13.21
C HIS A 45 8.33 3.93 12.05
N LEU A 46 8.80 4.85 11.20
CA LEU A 46 8.13 5.25 9.97
C LEU A 46 9.03 4.86 8.79
N GLY A 47 8.49 4.09 7.85
CA GLY A 47 9.28 3.57 6.73
C GLY A 47 10.46 2.68 7.14
N GLY A 48 10.44 2.11 8.35
CA GLY A 48 11.54 1.31 8.91
C GLY A 48 12.58 2.13 9.69
N THR A 49 12.49 3.45 9.72
CA THR A 49 13.42 4.34 10.44
C THR A 49 12.79 4.83 11.74
N SER A 50 13.56 4.86 12.83
CA SER A 50 13.03 5.32 14.12
C SER A 50 12.75 6.83 14.12
N ILE A 51 11.78 7.29 14.91
CA ILE A 51 11.53 8.74 15.10
C ILE A 51 12.79 9.48 15.55
N LYS A 52 13.62 8.83 16.37
CA LYS A 52 14.88 9.39 16.81
C LYS A 52 15.81 9.64 15.62
N ASP A 53 16.04 8.64 14.78
CA ASP A 53 16.96 8.79 13.65
C ASP A 53 16.42 9.80 12.63
N LEU A 54 15.10 9.83 12.40
CA LEU A 54 14.45 10.84 11.54
C LEU A 54 14.74 12.28 12.00
N THR A 55 14.75 12.53 13.30
CA THR A 55 15.08 13.85 13.84
C THR A 55 16.59 14.11 13.86
N THR A 56 17.41 13.14 14.29
CA THR A 56 18.86 13.35 14.48
C THR A 56 19.67 13.31 13.19
N ASP A 57 19.29 12.43 12.25
CA ASP A 57 20.11 12.08 11.09
C ASP A 57 19.49 12.62 9.81
N PHE A 58 18.16 12.76 9.74
CA PHE A 58 17.45 13.29 8.57
C PHE A 58 17.02 14.75 8.74
N GLY A 59 17.07 15.30 9.96
CA GLY A 59 16.78 16.71 10.23
C GLY A 59 15.31 17.08 10.23
N LEU A 60 14.41 16.11 10.45
CA LEU A 60 12.98 16.38 10.61
C LEU A 60 12.70 16.98 11.99
N GLU A 61 11.70 17.86 12.04
CA GLU A 61 11.18 18.44 13.29
C GLU A 61 9.96 17.64 13.78
N ASP A 62 9.62 17.78 15.06
CA ASP A 62 8.45 17.11 15.65
C ASP A 62 7.15 17.44 14.88
N VAL A 63 7.04 18.68 14.39
CA VAL A 63 5.87 19.14 13.63
C VAL A 63 5.71 18.44 12.28
N ASP A 64 6.81 18.02 11.65
CA ASP A 64 6.79 17.27 10.39
C ASP A 64 6.26 15.84 10.60
N LEU A 65 6.45 15.30 11.80
CA LEU A 65 6.10 13.93 12.16
C LEU A 65 4.68 13.79 12.70
N ASP A 66 4.14 14.85 13.32
CA ASP A 66 2.84 14.85 13.98
C ASP A 66 1.68 14.25 13.16
N PRO A 67 1.55 14.47 11.83
CA PRO A 67 0.49 13.85 11.02
C PRO A 67 0.55 12.32 10.96
N TYR A 68 1.74 11.74 11.13
CA TYR A 68 2.01 10.31 11.00
C TYR A 68 2.01 9.58 12.34
N LEU A 69 1.96 10.33 13.45
CA LEU A 69 1.96 9.73 14.77
C LEU A 69 0.57 9.18 15.14
N PRO A 70 0.50 7.94 15.64
CA PRO A 70 -0.75 7.32 16.02
C PRO A 70 -1.31 7.97 17.30
N ALA A 71 -2.59 7.72 17.59
CA ALA A 71 -3.23 8.30 18.77
C ALA A 71 -2.59 7.78 20.09
N ASN A 72 -2.67 8.57 21.16
CA ASN A 72 -2.34 8.07 22.49
C ASN A 72 -3.48 7.17 23.02
N PRO A 73 -3.19 5.93 23.47
CA PRO A 73 -4.21 5.01 24.01
C PRO A 73 -5.08 5.60 25.12
N ALA A 74 -4.51 6.42 26.02
CA ALA A 74 -5.27 7.05 27.11
C ALA A 74 -6.34 8.03 26.60
N GLY A 75 -6.09 8.69 25.46
CA GLY A 75 -7.06 9.55 24.80
C GLY A 75 -8.22 8.77 24.18
N LEU A 76 -7.92 7.60 23.61
CA LEU A 76 -8.93 6.69 23.07
C LEU A 76 -9.82 6.13 24.17
N GLU A 77 -9.22 5.67 25.27
CA GLU A 77 -9.93 5.10 26.42
C GLU A 77 -10.85 6.13 27.08
N LYS A 78 -10.34 7.35 27.33
CA LYS A 78 -11.10 8.44 27.96
C LYS A 78 -12.38 8.78 27.19
N LEU A 79 -12.32 8.74 25.86
CA LEU A 79 -13.45 9.07 24.98
C LEU A 79 -14.30 7.85 24.62
N GLY A 80 -13.91 6.65 25.05
CA GLY A 80 -14.58 5.40 24.70
C GLY A 80 -14.60 5.14 23.20
N ILE A 81 -13.53 5.51 22.48
CA ILE A 81 -13.48 5.39 21.02
C ILE A 81 -13.40 3.92 20.60
N GLU A 82 -14.30 3.51 19.71
CA GLU A 82 -14.32 2.18 19.12
C GLU A 82 -14.06 2.26 17.61
N VAL A 83 -13.20 1.35 17.13
CA VAL A 83 -12.91 1.19 15.71
C VAL A 83 -13.42 -0.17 15.29
N HIS A 84 -14.32 -0.21 14.32
CA HIS A 84 -14.96 -1.43 13.83
C HIS A 84 -14.64 -1.65 12.35
N TYR A 85 -14.61 -2.90 11.91
CA TYR A 85 -14.64 -3.23 10.49
C TYR A 85 -16.07 -3.30 9.98
N LEU A 86 -16.37 -2.52 8.95
CA LEU A 86 -17.67 -2.53 8.29
C LEU A 86 -17.94 -3.91 7.66
N GLY A 87 -16.91 -4.54 7.10
CA GLY A 87 -16.96 -5.89 6.53
C GLY A 87 -17.42 -7.00 7.48
N TYR A 88 -17.47 -6.74 8.80
CA TYR A 88 -18.07 -7.67 9.77
C TYR A 88 -19.61 -7.69 9.70
N TYR A 89 -20.21 -6.55 9.38
CA TYR A 89 -21.68 -6.37 9.39
C TYR A 89 -22.29 -6.53 8.01
N VAL A 90 -21.54 -6.19 6.96
CA VAL A 90 -21.95 -6.30 5.57
C VAL A 90 -20.91 -7.13 4.83
N LYS A 91 -21.36 -7.99 3.91
CA LYS A 91 -20.44 -8.76 3.06
C LYS A 91 -19.58 -7.77 2.28
N TRP A 92 -18.28 -7.78 2.55
CA TRP A 92 -17.33 -6.96 1.80
C TRP A 92 -17.14 -7.57 0.41
N HIS A 93 -17.61 -6.86 -0.62
CA HIS A 93 -17.47 -7.28 -2.02
C HIS A 93 -17.14 -6.06 -2.89
N PRO A 94 -15.86 -5.84 -3.25
CA PRO A 94 -15.43 -4.60 -3.91
C PRO A 94 -16.15 -4.28 -5.22
N GLN A 95 -16.49 -5.28 -6.04
CA GLN A 95 -17.23 -5.04 -7.27
C GLN A 95 -18.66 -4.54 -7.00
N SER A 96 -19.34 -5.08 -5.98
CA SER A 96 -20.64 -4.53 -5.54
C SER A 96 -20.51 -3.12 -4.95
N CYS A 97 -19.44 -2.84 -4.19
CA CYS A 97 -19.17 -1.49 -3.68
C CYS A 97 -18.95 -0.49 -4.82
N TYR A 98 -18.26 -0.89 -5.88
CA TYR A 98 -18.09 -0.09 -7.10
C TYR A 98 -19.44 0.23 -7.74
N TYR A 99 -20.27 -0.78 -8.03
CA TYR A 99 -21.58 -0.55 -8.66
C TYR A 99 -22.48 0.36 -7.81
N TYR A 100 -22.53 0.15 -6.50
CA TYR A 100 -23.27 1.01 -5.59
C TYR A 100 -22.78 2.47 -5.63
N SER A 101 -21.45 2.66 -5.67
CA SER A 101 -20.84 3.98 -5.71
C SER A 101 -21.11 4.72 -7.04
N VAL A 102 -21.15 3.99 -8.16
CA VAL A 102 -21.55 4.55 -9.46
C VAL A 102 -23.02 4.93 -9.46
N GLU A 103 -23.90 4.05 -8.96
CA GLU A 103 -25.35 4.27 -8.98
C GLU A 103 -25.79 5.40 -8.05
N HIS A 104 -25.16 5.54 -6.88
CA HIS A 104 -25.64 6.43 -5.81
C HIS A 104 -24.66 7.53 -5.40
N GLY A 105 -23.38 7.41 -5.75
CA GLY A 105 -22.31 8.27 -5.24
C GLY A 105 -21.70 9.22 -6.27
N GLY A 106 -22.09 9.12 -7.55
CA GLY A 106 -21.46 9.90 -8.63
C GLY A 106 -20.01 9.49 -8.89
N PHE A 107 -19.64 8.25 -8.54
CA PHE A 107 -18.30 7.73 -8.78
C PHE A 107 -18.03 7.61 -10.28
N GLU A 108 -16.89 8.14 -10.73
CA GLU A 108 -16.41 8.03 -12.10
C GLU A 108 -15.20 7.11 -12.16
N ALA A 109 -15.33 5.99 -12.88
CA ALA A 109 -14.20 5.12 -13.13
C ALA A 109 -13.15 5.82 -13.99
N SER A 110 -11.88 5.46 -13.80
CA SER A 110 -10.79 5.97 -14.62
C SER A 110 -11.03 5.64 -16.11
N PRO A 111 -10.76 6.57 -17.04
CA PRO A 111 -10.90 6.29 -18.47
C PRO A 111 -9.97 5.16 -18.93
N GLU A 112 -8.85 4.98 -18.23
CA GLU A 112 -7.83 3.98 -18.46
C GLU A 112 -7.61 3.08 -17.24
N ARG A 113 -7.04 1.89 -17.48
CA ARG A 113 -6.64 0.98 -16.40
C ARG A 113 -5.36 1.47 -15.74
N THR A 114 -5.17 1.09 -14.49
CA THR A 114 -3.89 1.30 -13.81
C THR A 114 -2.88 0.23 -14.27
N PRO A 115 -1.59 0.58 -14.53
CA PRO A 115 -0.55 -0.40 -14.80
C PRO A 115 -0.50 -1.49 -13.73
N GLY A 116 -0.30 -2.74 -14.16
CA GLY A 116 -0.28 -3.87 -13.24
C GLY A 116 -1.65 -4.52 -12.98
N THR A 117 -2.75 -3.95 -13.48
CA THR A 117 -4.11 -4.52 -13.34
C THR A 117 -5.00 -4.29 -14.57
N TYR A 118 -6.12 -5.01 -14.60
CA TYR A 118 -7.25 -4.83 -15.51
C TYR A 118 -8.34 -3.89 -14.94
N SER A 119 -8.26 -3.54 -13.65
CA SER A 119 -9.23 -2.67 -12.99
C SER A 119 -9.12 -1.20 -13.42
N LYS A 120 -10.25 -0.49 -13.32
CA LYS A 120 -10.40 0.95 -13.60
C LYS A 120 -11.04 1.74 -12.46
N TYR A 121 -11.38 1.08 -11.36
CA TYR A 121 -12.18 1.67 -10.29
C TYR A 121 -11.51 1.62 -8.92
N ASN A 122 -10.48 0.78 -8.76
CA ASN A 122 -9.73 0.69 -7.51
C ASN A 122 -8.46 1.55 -7.62
N SER A 123 -8.06 2.23 -6.55
CA SER A 123 -6.78 2.96 -6.44
C SER A 123 -6.47 3.80 -7.70
N ILE A 124 -7.32 4.81 -7.95
CA ILE A 124 -7.27 5.68 -9.14
C ILE A 124 -6.96 7.14 -8.81
N ASP A 125 -6.83 7.47 -7.52
CA ASP A 125 -6.67 8.81 -6.98
C ASP A 125 -5.23 9.12 -6.53
N ASP A 126 -4.34 8.12 -6.48
CA ASP A 126 -2.91 8.30 -6.18
C ASP A 126 -2.02 7.96 -7.38
N ARG A 127 -0.99 8.78 -7.63
CA ARG A 127 0.00 8.60 -8.70
C ARG A 127 1.11 7.62 -8.32
N ILE A 128 1.35 7.38 -7.03
CA ILE A 128 2.42 6.49 -6.56
C ILE A 128 2.06 5.01 -6.67
N ASP A 129 0.76 4.70 -6.74
CA ASP A 129 0.24 3.33 -6.73
C ASP A 129 0.83 2.46 -7.83
N ASP A 130 1.01 3.01 -9.03
CA ASP A 130 1.60 2.29 -10.17
C ASP A 130 3.00 1.74 -9.79
N PHE A 131 3.80 2.53 -9.07
CA PHE A 131 5.12 2.13 -8.58
C PHE A 131 5.05 1.25 -7.33
N HIS A 132 4.07 1.46 -6.45
CA HIS A 132 3.83 0.57 -5.30
C HIS A 132 3.60 -0.88 -5.76
N TYR A 133 2.72 -1.08 -6.74
CA TYR A 133 2.42 -2.42 -7.24
C TYR A 133 3.53 -3.00 -8.11
N TYR A 134 4.23 -2.17 -8.89
CA TYR A 134 5.42 -2.61 -9.62
C TYR A 134 6.49 -3.12 -8.64
N THR A 135 6.83 -2.33 -7.62
CA THR A 135 7.85 -2.73 -6.61
C THR A 135 7.38 -3.92 -5.75
N THR A 136 6.08 -4.07 -5.50
CA THR A 136 5.50 -5.28 -4.90
C THR A 136 5.77 -6.51 -5.76
N PHE A 137 5.54 -6.42 -7.08
CA PHE A 137 5.89 -7.49 -8.01
C PHE A 137 7.38 -7.81 -7.99
N ILE A 138 8.26 -6.81 -8.01
CA ILE A 138 9.71 -7.01 -7.88
C ILE A 138 10.06 -7.79 -6.60
N LYS A 139 9.50 -7.37 -5.47
CA LYS A 139 9.83 -7.89 -4.15
C LYS A 139 9.30 -9.30 -3.91
N TYR A 140 8.06 -9.57 -4.32
CA TYR A 140 7.30 -10.77 -3.94
C TYR A 140 6.96 -11.69 -5.12
N GLY A 141 7.19 -11.26 -6.35
CA GLY A 141 6.86 -12.02 -7.56
C GLY A 141 5.37 -12.12 -7.88
N ILE A 142 4.54 -11.34 -7.15
CA ILE A 142 3.10 -11.19 -7.37
C ILE A 142 2.78 -9.69 -7.39
N GLY A 143 1.92 -9.26 -8.30
CA GLY A 143 1.54 -7.87 -8.47
C GLY A 143 0.07 -7.63 -8.17
N ARG A 144 -0.42 -6.47 -8.65
CA ARG A 144 -1.78 -6.02 -8.43
C ARG A 144 -2.82 -6.94 -9.06
N ALA A 145 -2.59 -7.43 -10.27
CA ALA A 145 -3.52 -8.33 -10.94
C ALA A 145 -3.66 -9.65 -10.18
N THR A 146 -2.60 -10.13 -9.51
CA THR A 146 -2.71 -11.30 -8.61
C THR A 146 -3.64 -11.01 -7.44
N TYR A 147 -3.54 -9.85 -6.78
CA TYR A 147 -4.43 -9.50 -5.67
C TYR A 147 -5.89 -9.35 -6.13
N ASP A 148 -6.12 -8.58 -7.19
CA ASP A 148 -7.46 -8.34 -7.73
C ASP A 148 -8.10 -9.66 -8.19
N ALA A 149 -7.40 -10.46 -9.01
CA ALA A 149 -7.93 -11.73 -9.52
C ALA A 149 -8.17 -12.76 -8.41
N ALA A 150 -7.29 -12.85 -7.41
CA ALA A 150 -7.50 -13.77 -6.30
C ALA A 150 -8.74 -13.40 -5.49
N GLN A 151 -9.03 -12.10 -5.32
CA GLN A 151 -10.23 -11.63 -4.64
C GLN A 151 -11.50 -11.91 -5.46
N GLU A 152 -11.48 -11.64 -6.76
CA GLU A 152 -12.61 -11.88 -7.66
C GLU A 152 -12.91 -13.39 -7.80
N ILE A 153 -11.89 -14.27 -7.80
CA ILE A 153 -12.08 -15.73 -7.76
C ILE A 153 -12.76 -16.16 -6.45
N ARG A 154 -12.33 -15.64 -5.30
CA ARG A 154 -12.95 -15.97 -3.99
C ARG A 154 -14.39 -15.47 -3.90
N SER A 155 -14.69 -14.35 -4.56
CA SER A 155 -16.03 -13.75 -4.60
C SER A 155 -16.95 -14.43 -5.60
N GLY A 156 -16.39 -15.13 -6.59
CA GLY A 156 -17.11 -15.88 -7.63
C GLY A 156 -17.38 -15.06 -8.89
N ASP A 157 -16.70 -13.93 -9.08
CA ASP A 157 -16.91 -13.04 -10.23
C ASP A 157 -16.17 -13.54 -11.48
N ILE A 158 -15.04 -14.22 -11.28
CA ILE A 158 -14.25 -14.86 -12.33
C ILE A 158 -13.86 -16.28 -11.91
N ASN A 159 -13.56 -17.13 -12.89
CA ASN A 159 -12.97 -18.45 -12.64
C ASN A 159 -11.43 -18.39 -12.57
N ARG A 160 -10.83 -19.52 -12.20
CA ARG A 160 -9.38 -19.62 -12.01
C ARG A 160 -8.63 -19.39 -13.32
N GLU A 161 -9.13 -19.94 -14.42
CA GLU A 161 -8.51 -19.85 -15.75
C GLU A 161 -8.46 -18.40 -16.23
N GLU A 162 -9.52 -17.63 -16.01
CA GLU A 162 -9.60 -16.19 -16.25
C GLU A 162 -8.59 -15.44 -15.39
N GLY A 163 -8.55 -15.71 -14.08
CA GLY A 163 -7.61 -15.04 -13.18
C GLY A 163 -6.14 -15.28 -13.55
N VAL A 164 -5.77 -16.51 -13.91
CA VAL A 164 -4.42 -16.82 -14.38
C VAL A 164 -4.08 -16.04 -15.65
N ALA A 165 -5.01 -15.98 -16.61
CA ALA A 165 -4.80 -15.23 -17.85
C ALA A 165 -4.61 -13.73 -17.59
N LEU A 166 -5.34 -13.15 -16.64
CA LEU A 166 -5.21 -11.75 -16.23
C LEU A 166 -3.86 -11.50 -15.55
N VAL A 167 -3.44 -12.36 -14.63
CA VAL A 167 -2.13 -12.26 -13.95
C VAL A 167 -1.00 -12.29 -14.97
N GLN A 168 -0.98 -13.28 -15.87
CA GLN A 168 0.07 -13.40 -16.89
C GLN A 168 0.14 -12.20 -17.84
N ARG A 169 -0.98 -11.50 -18.03
CA ARG A 169 -1.07 -10.35 -18.92
C ARG A 169 -0.63 -9.04 -18.27
N PHE A 170 -0.90 -8.85 -16.98
CA PHE A 170 -0.80 -7.53 -16.35
C PHE A 170 0.24 -7.44 -15.23
N ASP A 171 0.53 -8.52 -14.49
CA ASP A 171 1.53 -8.43 -13.41
C ASP A 171 2.92 -8.09 -13.97
N GLY A 172 3.59 -7.15 -13.30
CA GLY A 172 4.92 -6.70 -13.69
C GLY A 172 4.99 -5.70 -14.83
N GLU A 173 3.84 -5.22 -15.30
CA GLU A 173 3.79 -4.10 -16.23
C GLU A 173 4.48 -2.86 -15.64
N TYR A 174 5.33 -2.22 -16.43
CA TYR A 174 6.09 -1.06 -15.99
C TYR A 174 5.23 0.22 -15.96
N PRO A 175 5.30 1.03 -14.87
CA PRO A 175 4.44 2.19 -14.68
C PRO A 175 4.98 3.47 -15.36
N THR A 176 4.76 3.62 -16.67
CA THR A 176 5.28 4.79 -17.43
C THR A 176 4.51 6.10 -17.18
N ARG A 177 3.21 6.04 -16.86
CA ARG A 177 2.30 7.21 -16.90
C ARG A 177 2.76 8.40 -16.06
N PHE A 178 3.32 8.15 -14.88
CA PHE A 178 3.78 9.18 -13.94
C PHE A 178 5.25 9.04 -13.55
N SER A 179 6.06 8.31 -14.33
CA SER A 179 7.43 7.97 -13.93
C SER A 179 8.28 9.17 -13.57
N ASP A 180 8.28 10.21 -14.41
CA ASP A 180 9.15 11.37 -14.21
C ASP A 180 8.74 12.18 -12.96
N GLU A 181 7.44 12.28 -12.71
CA GLU A 181 6.91 12.95 -11.52
C GLU A 181 7.24 12.18 -10.24
N ILE A 182 7.10 10.85 -10.26
CA ILE A 182 7.39 10.00 -9.11
C ILE A 182 8.90 9.98 -8.81
N LEU A 183 9.74 9.84 -9.82
CA LEU A 183 11.19 9.90 -9.67
C LEU A 183 11.63 11.27 -9.10
N THR A 184 10.99 12.36 -9.54
CA THR A 184 11.20 13.68 -8.95
C THR A 184 10.73 13.74 -7.49
N TYR A 185 9.54 13.23 -7.19
CA TYR A 185 8.96 13.23 -5.84
C TYR A 185 9.78 12.40 -4.84
N LEU A 186 10.36 11.29 -5.27
CA LEU A 186 11.22 10.42 -4.46
C LEU A 186 12.64 10.97 -4.28
N SER A 187 13.02 12.01 -5.03
CA SER A 187 14.33 12.63 -4.91
C SER A 187 14.40 13.51 -3.66
N ILE A 188 15.60 13.59 -3.07
CA ILE A 188 15.92 14.34 -1.86
C ILE A 188 17.07 15.31 -2.18
N PRO A 189 16.84 16.38 -2.97
CA PRO A 189 17.92 17.27 -3.39
C PRO A 189 18.61 17.94 -2.21
N GLU A 190 19.95 17.97 -2.21
CA GLU A 190 20.75 18.54 -1.10
C GLU A 190 20.40 20.00 -0.79
N LYS A 191 20.01 20.79 -1.80
CA LYS A 191 19.62 22.18 -1.61
C LYS A 191 18.36 22.33 -0.74
N GLU A 192 17.43 21.38 -0.83
CA GLU A 192 16.16 21.39 -0.10
C GLU A 192 16.26 20.57 1.19
N PHE A 193 17.05 19.49 1.16
CA PHE A 193 17.19 18.53 2.25
C PHE A 193 18.67 18.28 2.60
N PRO A 194 19.42 19.30 3.05
CA PRO A 194 20.88 19.26 3.20
C PRO A 194 21.40 18.25 4.23
N GLN A 195 20.51 17.74 5.09
CA GLN A 195 20.82 16.72 6.09
C GLN A 195 20.40 15.33 5.59
N ALA A 196 19.11 15.14 5.29
CA ALA A 196 18.59 13.87 4.78
C ALA A 196 19.30 13.38 3.51
N SER A 197 19.68 14.27 2.58
CA SER A 197 20.35 13.88 1.33
C SER A 197 21.67 13.13 1.55
N LYS A 198 22.32 13.31 2.70
CA LYS A 198 23.59 12.64 3.07
C LYS A 198 23.38 11.21 3.56
N MET A 199 22.14 10.82 3.84
CA MET A 199 21.77 9.48 4.32
C MET A 199 21.51 8.49 3.18
N PHE A 200 21.61 8.94 1.92
CA PHE A 200 21.37 8.13 0.73
C PHE A 200 22.62 8.06 -0.13
N GLU A 201 22.87 6.89 -0.73
CA GLU A 201 23.95 6.70 -1.71
C GLU A 201 23.76 7.62 -2.92
N GLN A 202 22.53 7.70 -3.41
CA GLN A 202 22.13 8.60 -4.47
C GLN A 202 20.85 9.34 -4.07
N PRO A 203 20.92 10.63 -3.68
CA PRO A 203 19.76 11.38 -3.23
C PRO A 203 18.81 11.78 -4.36
N ILE A 204 19.28 11.80 -5.62
CA ILE A 204 18.43 12.07 -6.78
C ILE A 204 18.00 10.75 -7.40
N MET A 205 16.71 10.45 -7.30
CA MET A 205 16.12 9.24 -7.86
C MET A 205 15.94 9.42 -9.36
N ASP A 206 16.85 8.85 -10.14
CA ASP A 206 16.69 8.71 -11.59
C ASP A 206 16.25 7.29 -11.98
N LEU A 207 15.89 7.11 -13.25
CA LEU A 207 15.42 5.82 -13.74
C LEU A 207 16.46 4.70 -13.62
N ASN A 208 17.76 5.01 -13.80
CA ASN A 208 18.82 4.02 -13.72
C ASN A 208 19.00 3.55 -12.27
N TYR A 209 19.03 4.48 -11.33
CA TYR A 209 19.13 4.18 -9.91
C TYR A 209 17.92 3.39 -9.42
N PHE A 210 16.71 3.80 -9.82
CA PHE A 210 15.49 3.05 -9.53
C PHE A 210 15.55 1.61 -10.04
N ASN A 211 15.95 1.40 -11.30
CA ASN A 211 16.05 0.06 -11.89
C ASN A 211 17.12 -0.79 -11.19
N ASN A 212 18.27 -0.21 -10.86
CA ASN A 212 19.33 -0.89 -10.11
C ASN A 212 18.85 -1.32 -8.72
N LEU A 213 18.14 -0.44 -8.01
CA LEU A 213 17.51 -0.78 -6.74
C LEU A 213 16.51 -1.91 -6.92
N ALA A 214 15.57 -1.79 -7.86
CA ALA A 214 14.58 -2.82 -8.14
C ALA A 214 15.25 -4.19 -8.37
N ASP A 215 16.28 -4.25 -9.20
CA ASP A 215 17.01 -5.48 -9.47
C ASP A 215 17.74 -6.03 -8.24
N SER A 216 18.29 -5.18 -7.37
CA SER A 216 18.89 -5.60 -6.10
C SER A 216 17.88 -6.21 -5.11
N PHE A 217 16.61 -5.80 -5.21
CA PHE A 217 15.53 -6.29 -4.36
C PHE A 217 14.84 -7.56 -4.89
N ARG A 218 15.22 -8.03 -6.09
CA ARG A 218 14.74 -9.31 -6.62
C ARG A 218 15.32 -10.47 -5.82
N SER A 219 14.47 -11.14 -5.08
CA SER A 219 14.95 -12.26 -4.27
C SER A 219 15.38 -13.47 -5.14
N PRO A 220 16.59 -14.04 -4.92
CA PRO A 220 17.11 -15.14 -5.75
C PRO A 220 16.25 -16.41 -5.79
N HIS A 221 15.41 -16.62 -4.77
CA HIS A 221 14.50 -17.77 -4.70
C HIS A 221 13.24 -17.61 -5.56
N LEU A 222 12.88 -16.38 -5.95
CA LEU A 222 11.75 -16.07 -6.82
C LEU A 222 12.20 -15.80 -8.26
N TRP A 223 13.35 -15.14 -8.41
CA TRP A 223 13.82 -14.60 -9.68
C TRP A 223 15.00 -15.37 -10.24
N SER A 224 15.06 -15.43 -11.57
CA SER A 224 16.22 -15.86 -12.34
C SER A 224 16.56 -14.82 -13.40
N TYR A 225 17.86 -14.59 -13.62
CA TYR A 225 18.36 -13.70 -14.65
C TYR A 225 19.08 -14.53 -15.71
N ASN A 226 18.55 -14.56 -16.92
CA ASN A 226 19.09 -15.32 -18.04
C ASN A 226 18.91 -14.51 -19.33
N ASN A 227 19.89 -14.52 -20.24
CA ASN A 227 19.84 -13.80 -21.53
C ASN A 227 19.44 -12.33 -21.39
N ASP A 228 20.03 -11.64 -20.40
CA ASP A 228 19.74 -10.24 -20.08
C ASP A 228 18.27 -9.94 -19.73
N GLN A 229 17.55 -10.94 -19.22
CA GLN A 229 16.14 -10.80 -18.83
C GLN A 229 15.87 -11.45 -17.47
N TRP A 230 15.11 -10.72 -16.65
CA TRP A 230 14.54 -11.24 -15.41
C TRP A 230 13.28 -12.05 -15.70
N SER A 231 13.18 -13.22 -15.08
CA SER A 231 11.98 -14.05 -15.12
C SER A 231 11.72 -14.69 -13.75
N LEU A 232 10.44 -14.88 -13.44
CA LEU A 232 10.02 -15.64 -12.27
C LEU A 232 10.33 -17.12 -12.49
N ARG A 233 10.89 -17.77 -11.47
CA ARG A 233 11.15 -19.21 -11.47
C ARG A 233 9.86 -20.02 -11.53
N TYR A 234 8.80 -19.50 -10.90
CA TYR A 234 7.48 -20.08 -10.89
C TYR A 234 6.46 -18.99 -11.15
N GLN A 235 5.66 -19.16 -12.19
CA GLN A 235 4.48 -18.35 -12.45
C GLN A 235 3.23 -19.19 -12.21
N VAL A 236 2.15 -18.52 -11.82
CA VAL A 236 0.83 -19.15 -11.72
C VAL A 236 0.42 -19.68 -13.10
N LYS A 237 -0.09 -20.92 -13.11
CA LYS A 237 -0.55 -21.67 -14.29
C LYS A 237 -2.00 -22.05 -14.10
#